data_AF-A0A9P8I5S5-F1
#
_entry.id   AF-A0A9P8I5S5-F1
#
_cell.length_a   1.000
_cell.length_b   1.000
_cell.length_c   1.000
_cell.angle_alpha   90.00
_cell.angle_beta   90.00
_cell.angle_gamma   90.00
#
_symmetry.space_group_name_H-M   'P 1'
#
loop_
_entity.id
_entity.type
_entity.pdbx_description
1 polymer ?
#
loop_
_entity_poly.entity_id
_entity_poly.type
_entity_poly.pdbx_seq_one_letter_code
_entity_poly.pdbx_strand_id
1 'polypeptide(L)'
;MFTQQEIPALIARQLPQVQQDLCRAGAHAPLTALQSIQVLTDYTKRMALEHDFKMVGRSMTLMGKLYEKGDKLVRNAVENIFIYSFSTLMCNCNIVEWRMVQSFMPSDLYAVFIEQVLKSKC
;
A
#
# COMPACT_ATOMS: atom_id res chain seq x y z
N MET A 1 -9.11 -6.97 -15.23
CA MET A 1 -7.75 -7.35 -14.77
C MET A 1 -6.87 -6.15 -15.04
N PHE A 2 -6.28 -5.55 -14.01
CA PHE A 2 -5.39 -4.39 -14.19
C PHE A 2 -4.04 -4.88 -14.69
N THR A 3 -3.56 -4.27 -15.78
CA THR A 3 -2.23 -4.55 -16.30
C THR A 3 -1.18 -3.67 -15.62
N GLN A 4 0.06 -4.14 -15.53
CA GLN A 4 1.15 -3.44 -14.83
C GLN A 4 1.38 -1.98 -15.27
N GLN A 5 1.01 -1.65 -16.51
CA GLN A 5 1.17 -0.33 -17.11
C GLN A 5 0.06 0.67 -16.69
N GLU A 6 -1.09 0.17 -16.23
CA GLU A 6 -2.23 1.00 -15.84
C GLU A 6 -2.15 1.46 -14.38
N ILE A 7 -1.34 0.79 -13.56
CA ILE A 7 -1.24 1.03 -12.12
C ILE A 7 -0.78 2.46 -11.77
N PRO A 8 0.28 3.02 -12.38
CA PRO A 8 0.71 4.38 -12.07
C PRO A 8 -0.41 5.40 -12.36
N ALA A 9 -1.09 5.25 -13.50
CA ALA A 9 -2.19 6.13 -13.91
C ALA A 9 -3.42 5.96 -12.99
N LEU A 10 -3.73 4.74 -12.57
CA LEU A 10 -4.83 4.45 -11.65
C LEU A 10 -4.59 5.05 -10.27
N ILE A 11 -3.35 4.98 -9.77
CA ILE A 11 -2.98 5.60 -8.49
C ILE A 11 -3.06 7.12 -8.59
N ALA A 12 -2.47 7.73 -9.62
CA ALA A 12 -2.54 9.18 -9.82
C ALA A 12 -3.99 9.70 -9.94
N ARG A 13 -4.87 8.93 -10.59
CA ARG A 13 -6.29 9.29 -10.74
C ARG A 13 -7.08 9.22 -9.42
N GLN A 14 -6.79 8.24 -8.58
CA GLN A 14 -7.52 8.02 -7.32
C GLN A 14 -6.95 8.86 -6.17
N LEU A 15 -5.65 9.13 -6.22
CA LEU A 15 -4.90 9.87 -5.20
C LEU A 15 -3.98 10.90 -5.90
N PRO A 16 -4.52 12.04 -6.34
CA PRO A 16 -3.74 13.09 -6.98
C PRO A 16 -2.64 13.64 -6.07
N GLN A 17 -2.77 13.50 -4.74
CA GLN A 17 -1.73 13.88 -3.77
C GLN A 17 -0.43 13.08 -3.95
N VAL A 18 -0.52 11.86 -4.47
CA VAL A 18 0.62 10.95 -4.69
C VAL A 18 1.30 11.22 -6.04
N GLN A 19 0.70 12.06 -6.89
CA GLN A 19 1.20 12.31 -8.24
C GLN A 19 2.60 12.91 -8.25
N GLN A 20 2.91 13.80 -7.30
CA GLN A 20 4.25 14.37 -7.18
C GLN A 20 5.30 13.30 -6.85
N ASP A 21 4.98 12.37 -5.95
CA ASP A 21 5.87 11.26 -5.59
C ASP A 21 6.04 10.28 -6.75
N LEU A 22 4.98 10.01 -7.52
CA LEU A 22 5.05 9.18 -8.73
C LEU A 22 5.93 9.83 -9.81
N CYS A 23 5.78 11.14 -10.05
CA CYS A 23 6.61 11.88 -10.99
C CYS A 23 8.09 11.85 -10.58
N ARG A 24 8.38 11.97 -9.28
CA ARG A 24 9.74 11.89 -8.76
C ARG A 24 10.34 10.49 -8.93
N ALA A 25 9.56 9.45 -8.65
CA ALA A 25 9.99 8.07 -8.85
C ALA A 25 10.19 7.70 -10.33
N GLY A 26 9.48 8.38 -11.25
CA GLY A 26 9.54 8.16 -12.70
C GLY A 26 10.50 9.09 -13.45
N ALA A 27 11.31 9.87 -12.74
CA ALA A 27 12.15 10.91 -13.35
C ALA A 27 13.18 10.37 -14.35
N HIS A 28 13.58 9.10 -14.22
CA HIS A 28 14.65 8.49 -15.02
C HIS A 28 14.20 7.27 -15.84
N ALA A 29 13.00 6.73 -15.61
CA ALA A 29 12.49 5.55 -16.29
C ALA A 29 10.94 5.45 -16.19
N PRO A 30 10.28 4.70 -17.09
CA PRO A 30 8.85 4.43 -16.98
C PRO A 30 8.53 3.75 -15.64
N LEU A 31 7.51 4.25 -14.96
CA LEU A 31 7.11 3.72 -13.66
C LEU A 31 6.59 2.29 -13.79
N THR A 32 7.21 1.39 -13.05
CA THR A 32 6.74 0.00 -12.95
C THR A 32 5.65 -0.14 -11.90
N ALA A 33 4.86 -1.23 -11.98
CA ALA A 33 3.88 -1.58 -10.95
C ALA A 33 4.50 -1.66 -9.54
N LEU A 34 5.70 -2.23 -9.43
CA LEU A 34 6.45 -2.35 -8.17
C LEU A 34 6.77 -0.98 -7.57
N GLN A 35 7.37 -0.08 -8.37
CA GLN A 35 7.69 1.28 -7.94
C GLN A 35 6.43 2.06 -7.56
N SER A 36 5.34 1.88 -8.30
CA SER A 36 4.07 2.55 -8.03
C SER A 36 3.46 2.10 -6.69
N ILE A 37 3.52 0.79 -6.41
CA ILE A 37 3.07 0.22 -5.13
C ILE A 37 3.98 0.69 -4.00
N GLN A 38 5.29 0.78 -4.23
CA GLN A 38 6.25 1.28 -3.25
C GLN A 38 5.98 2.76 -2.90
N VAL A 39 5.78 3.61 -3.91
CA VAL A 39 5.40 5.02 -3.71
C VAL A 39 4.11 5.15 -2.90
N LEU A 40 3.09 4.35 -3.23
CA LEU A 40 1.83 4.36 -2.48
C LEU A 40 2.00 3.82 -1.05
N THR A 41 2.88 2.84 -0.85
CA THR A 41 3.22 2.31 0.48
C THR A 41 3.87 3.40 1.34
N ASP A 42 4.89 4.08 0.80
CA ASP A 42 5.62 5.14 1.50
C ASP A 42 4.72 6.35 1.80
N TYR A 43 3.83 6.70 0.85
CA TYR A 43 2.79 7.69 1.10
C TYR A 43 1.87 7.26 2.26
N THR A 44 1.39 6.02 2.26
CA THR A 44 0.48 5.54 3.31
C THR A 44 1.14 5.53 4.67
N LYS A 45 2.42 5.14 4.76
CA LYS A 45 3.20 5.24 6.00
C LYS A 45 3.31 6.68 6.50
N ARG A 46 3.64 7.63 5.62
CA ARG A 46 3.70 9.05 5.98
C ARG A 46 2.37 9.55 6.51
N MET A 47 1.26 9.24 5.82
CA MET A 47 -0.07 9.64 6.27
C MET A 47 -0.45 9.01 7.62
N ALA A 48 -0.03 7.76 7.87
CA ALA A 48 -0.25 7.13 9.18
C ALA A 48 0.54 7.83 10.30
N LEU A 49 1.78 8.23 10.04
CA LEU A 49 2.62 8.98 10.99
C LEU A 49 2.13 10.42 11.22
N GLU A 50 1.56 11.04 10.19
CA GLU A 50 0.94 12.37 10.26
C GLU A 50 -0.50 12.34 10.81
N HIS A 51 -1.00 11.18 11.23
CA HIS A 51 -2.37 10.94 11.68
C HIS A 51 -3.47 11.32 10.66
N ASP A 52 -3.15 11.41 9.37
CA ASP A 52 -4.13 11.57 8.30
C ASP A 52 -4.75 10.22 7.92
N PHE A 53 -5.57 9.70 8.85
CA PHE A 53 -6.24 8.41 8.69
C PHE A 53 -7.26 8.40 7.55
N LYS A 54 -7.74 9.57 7.11
CA LYS A 54 -8.60 9.69 5.94
C LYS A 54 -7.86 9.29 4.68
N MET A 55 -6.61 9.74 4.52
CA MET A 55 -5.77 9.33 3.40
C MET A 55 -5.31 7.88 3.53
N VAL A 56 -4.98 7.42 4.75
CA VAL A 56 -4.67 6.00 5.00
C VAL A 56 -5.81 5.10 4.52
N GLY A 57 -7.06 5.42 4.85
CA GLY A 57 -8.22 4.64 4.42
C GLY A 57 -8.40 4.60 2.90
N ARG A 58 -8.16 5.72 2.21
CA ARG A 58 -8.20 5.77 0.75
C ARG A 58 -7.11 4.93 0.10
N SER A 59 -5.88 5.01 0.62
CA SER A 59 -4.75 4.21 0.15
C SER A 59 -4.96 2.72 0.40
N MET A 60 -5.47 2.33 1.56
CA MET A 60 -5.84 0.95 1.89
C MET A 60 -6.89 0.40 0.93
N THR A 61 -7.95 1.18 0.66
CA THR A 61 -9.00 0.80 -0.29
C THR A 61 -8.44 0.61 -1.70
N LEU A 62 -7.53 1.50 -2.13
CA LEU A 62 -6.89 1.41 -3.44
C LEU A 62 -5.99 0.17 -3.53
N MET A 63 -5.22 -0.11 -2.49
CA MET A 63 -4.36 -1.30 -2.42
C MET A 63 -5.18 -2.60 -2.44
N GLY A 64 -6.31 -2.63 -1.74
CA GLY A 64 -7.24 -3.77 -1.80
C GLY A 64 -7.75 -4.02 -3.22
N LYS A 65 -8.14 -2.95 -3.95
CA LYS A 65 -8.55 -3.08 -5.36
C LYS A 65 -7.42 -3.57 -6.26
N LEU A 66 -6.18 -3.11 -6.04
CA LEU A 66 -5.00 -3.57 -6.78
C LEU A 66 -4.72 -5.05 -6.49
N TYR A 67 -4.89 -5.49 -5.25
CA TYR A 67 -4.73 -6.88 -4.87
C TYR A 67 -5.80 -7.78 -5.50
N GLU A 68 -7.06 -7.40 -5.40
CA GLU A 68 -8.18 -8.18 -5.93
C GLU A 68 -8.11 -8.29 -7.47
N LYS A 69 -7.85 -7.18 -8.17
CA LYS A 69 -7.99 -7.09 -9.63
C LYS A 69 -6.67 -7.10 -10.41
N GLY A 70 -5.53 -7.02 -9.72
CA GLY A 70 -4.20 -7.07 -10.32
C GLY A 70 -3.79 -8.48 -10.74
N ASP A 71 -2.81 -8.54 -11.65
CA ASP A 71 -2.17 -9.79 -12.02
C ASP A 71 -1.30 -10.37 -10.88
N LYS A 72 -0.70 -11.55 -11.12
CA LYS A 72 0.14 -12.23 -10.12
C LYS A 72 1.31 -11.37 -9.64
N LEU A 73 1.91 -10.56 -10.51
CA LEU A 73 3.05 -9.71 -10.15
C LEU A 73 2.58 -8.54 -9.27
N VAL A 74 1.44 -7.94 -9.61
CA VAL A 74 0.81 -6.88 -8.81
C VAL A 74 0.45 -7.40 -7.42
N ARG A 75 -0.21 -8.56 -7.33
CA ARG A 75 -0.52 -9.20 -6.05
C ARG A 75 0.74 -9.43 -5.23
N ASN A 76 1.75 -10.05 -5.82
CA ASN A 76 3.02 -10.31 -5.16
C ASN A 76 3.70 -9.02 -4.66
N ALA A 77 3.60 -7.94 -5.43
CA ALA A 77 4.11 -6.63 -5.04
C ALA A 77 3.35 -6.05 -3.84
N VAL A 78 2.03 -6.15 -3.81
CA VAL A 78 1.22 -5.73 -2.65
C VAL A 78 1.63 -6.51 -1.40
N GLU A 79 1.76 -7.83 -1.51
CA GLU A 79 2.10 -8.67 -0.35
C GLU A 79 3.51 -8.38 0.18
N ASN A 80 4.52 -8.29 -0.69
CA ASN A 80 5.91 -8.16 -0.24
C ASN A 80 6.35 -6.72 0.04
N ILE A 81 5.71 -5.73 -0.58
CA ILE A 81 6.08 -4.32 -0.38
C ILE A 81 5.13 -3.69 0.63
N PHE A 82 3.82 -3.75 0.35
CA PHE A 82 2.83 -3.05 1.16
C PHE A 82 2.57 -3.78 2.48
N ILE A 83 2.17 -5.06 2.46
CA ILE A 83 1.82 -5.77 3.71
C ILE A 83 3.03 -5.89 4.64
N TYR A 84 4.20 -6.28 4.10
CA TYR A 84 5.44 -6.35 4.87
C TYR A 84 5.81 -5.02 5.56
N SER A 85 5.55 -3.91 4.85
CA SER A 85 5.75 -2.56 5.37
C SER A 85 4.85 -2.20 6.56
N PHE A 86 3.64 -2.76 6.63
CA PHE A 86 2.73 -2.56 7.76
C PHE A 86 3.10 -3.44 8.96
N SER A 87 3.70 -4.60 8.75
CA SER A 87 4.26 -5.40 9.85
C SER A 87 5.34 -4.62 10.60
N THR A 88 6.20 -3.88 9.87
CA THR A 88 7.18 -2.99 10.51
C THR A 88 6.53 -1.77 11.15
N LEU A 89 5.44 -1.25 10.59
CA LEU A 89 4.70 -0.13 11.19
C LEU A 89 4.02 -0.55 12.51
N MET A 90 3.47 -1.76 12.57
CA MET A 90 2.86 -2.33 13.78
C MET A 90 3.82 -2.31 14.97
N CYS A 91 5.10 -2.65 14.74
CA CYS A 91 6.12 -2.65 15.79
C CYS A 91 6.49 -1.23 16.30
N ASN A 92 6.24 -0.20 15.50
CA ASN A 92 6.68 1.18 15.78
C ASN A 92 5.53 2.11 16.22
N CYS A 93 4.27 1.73 15.99
CA CYS A 93 3.10 2.55 16.35
C CYS A 93 2.49 2.14 17.70
N ASN A 94 1.80 3.08 18.34
CA ASN A 94 1.00 2.79 19.54
C ASN A 94 -0.21 1.91 19.16
N ILE A 95 -0.71 1.12 20.12
CA ILE A 95 -1.84 0.19 19.94
C ILE A 95 -3.12 0.88 19.42
N VAL A 96 -3.34 2.14 19.78
CA VAL A 96 -4.50 2.92 19.34
C VAL A 96 -4.39 3.29 17.85
N GLU A 97 -3.22 3.76 17.42
CA GLU A 97 -2.94 4.11 16.03
C GLU A 97 -2.98 2.86 15.15
N TRP A 98 -2.38 1.77 15.64
CA TRP A 98 -2.42 0.48 14.96
C TRP A 98 -3.84 -0.02 14.76
N ARG A 99 -4.70 0.04 15.80
CA ARG A 99 -6.12 -0.33 15.67
C ARG A 99 -6.84 0.52 14.63
N MET A 100 -6.48 1.79 14.51
CA MET A 100 -7.07 2.68 13.52
C MET A 100 -6.61 2.31 12.10
N VAL A 101 -5.32 2.06 11.89
CA VAL A 101 -4.82 1.56 10.58
C VAL A 101 -5.45 0.21 10.22
N GLN A 102 -5.56 -0.69 11.19
CA GLN A 102 -6.16 -2.00 11.02
C GLN A 102 -7.65 -1.91 10.64
N SER A 103 -8.41 -0.93 11.15
CA SER A 103 -9.83 -0.78 10.81
C SER A 103 -10.06 -0.37 9.36
N PHE A 104 -9.06 0.22 8.70
CA PHE A 104 -9.11 0.54 7.27
C PHE A 104 -8.62 -0.59 6.37
N MET A 105 -8.04 -1.66 6.93
CA MET A 105 -7.47 -2.74 6.14
C MET A 105 -8.58 -3.62 5.55
N PRO A 106 -8.63 -3.81 4.22
CA PRO A 106 -9.55 -4.75 3.59
C PRO A 106 -9.33 -6.17 4.10
N SER A 107 -10.40 -6.96 4.22
CA SER A 107 -10.36 -8.32 4.78
C SER A 107 -9.35 -9.23 4.07
N ASP A 108 -9.24 -9.13 2.75
CA ASP A 108 -8.28 -9.92 1.96
C ASP A 108 -6.83 -9.57 2.32
N LEU A 109 -6.53 -8.28 2.45
CA LEU A 109 -5.20 -7.82 2.85
C LEU A 109 -4.89 -8.18 4.31
N TYR A 110 -5.90 -8.13 5.18
CA TYR A 110 -5.76 -8.52 6.58
C TYR A 110 -5.47 -10.01 6.74
N ALA A 111 -6.10 -10.86 5.93
CA ALA A 111 -5.81 -12.31 5.94
C ALA A 111 -4.34 -12.58 5.58
N VAL A 112 -3.83 -11.92 4.53
CA VAL A 112 -2.42 -12.03 4.14
C VAL A 112 -1.49 -11.48 5.21
N PHE A 113 -1.85 -10.34 5.82
CA PHE A 113 -1.09 -9.76 6.92
C PHE A 113 -0.94 -10.73 8.10
N ILE A 114 -2.04 -11.34 8.55
CA ILE A 114 -2.02 -12.32 9.64
C ILE A 114 -1.17 -13.53 9.25
N GLU A 115 -1.31 -14.03 8.03
CA GLU A 115 -0.48 -15.12 7.54
C GLU A 115 1.02 -14.77 7.57
N GLN A 116 1.39 -13.55 7.15
CA GLN A 116 2.77 -13.08 7.20
C GLN A 116 3.27 -12.96 8.64
N VAL A 117 2.52 -12.33 9.55
CA VAL A 117 2.92 -12.17 10.96
C VAL A 117 3.08 -13.53 11.66
N LEU A 118 2.15 -14.47 11.44
CA LEU A 118 2.23 -15.81 12.00
C LEU A 118 3.44 -16.60 11.46
N LYS A 119 3.75 -16.45 10.16
CA LYS A 119 4.92 -17.09 9.53
C LYS A 119 6.24 -16.44 9.94
N SER A 120 6.24 -15.12 10.15
CA SER A 120 7.45 -14.35 10.44
C SER A 120 7.96 -14.52 11.87
N LYS A 121 7.24 -15.23 12.77
CA LYS A 121 7.62 -15.52 14.16
C LYS A 121 8.60 -14.48 14.74
N CYS A 122 8.10 -13.30 15.08
CA CYS A 122 8.77 -12.50 16.11
C CYS A 122 8.80 -13.29 17.41
#